data_AF-A0AA43D0D9-F1
#
_entry.id   AF-A0AA43D0D9-F1
#
_cell.length_a   1.000
_cell.length_b   1.000
_cell.length_c   1.000
_cell.angle_alpha   90.00
_cell.angle_beta   90.00
_cell.angle_gamma   90.00
#
_symmetry.space_group_name_H-M   'P 1'
#
loop_
_entity.id
_entity.type
_entity.pdbx_description
1 polymer ?
#
loop_
_entity_poly.entity_id
_entity_poly.type
_entity_poly.pdbx_seq_one_letter_code
_entity_poly.pdbx_strand_id
1 'polypeptide(L)'
;MPGIRLAVILTLGFGITLHTYTATMLASDFHAGFWVWSISPYLVVALMFLTGRLRLAVLGAGILPAIVDLLVHFAVFHAPQGSTAALGLVAAPLWNLVLFMPLGGVLGWLLDRRVLRSGANHTLSQEAKP
;
A
#
# COMPACT_ATOMS: atom_id res chain seq x y z
N MET A 1 13.02 -10.96 9.03
CA MET A 1 11.65 -11.48 8.87
C MET A 1 11.37 -11.63 7.38
N PRO A 2 11.61 -12.83 6.80
CA PRO A 2 11.36 -13.09 5.39
C PRO A 2 9.89 -12.85 4.99
N GLY A 3 8.95 -13.09 5.90
CA GLY A 3 7.52 -12.87 5.66
C GLY A 3 7.13 -11.43 5.31
N ILE A 4 7.74 -10.41 5.94
CA ILE A 4 7.42 -9.01 5.64
C ILE A 4 7.91 -8.63 4.24
N ARG A 5 9.06 -9.13 3.81
CA ARG A 5 9.58 -8.89 2.45
C ARG A 5 8.65 -9.46 1.41
N LEU A 6 8.21 -10.71 1.61
CA LEU A 6 7.24 -11.34 0.73
C LEU A 6 5.93 -10.55 0.71
N ALA A 7 5.42 -10.13 1.86
CA ALA A 7 4.20 -9.34 1.94
C ALA A 7 4.31 -8.02 1.14
N VAL A 8 5.42 -7.28 1.26
CA VAL A 8 5.64 -6.06 0.48
C VAL A 8 5.65 -6.37 -1.02
N ILE A 9 6.35 -7.43 -1.45
CA ILE A 9 6.40 -7.84 -2.86
C ILE A 9 4.99 -8.20 -3.37
N LEU A 10 4.21 -8.93 -2.58
CA LEU A 10 2.83 -9.28 -2.93
C LEU A 10 1.94 -8.04 -3.03
N THR A 11 2.09 -7.07 -2.13
CA THR A 11 1.36 -5.79 -2.20
C THR A 11 1.72 -4.99 -3.44
N LEU A 12 3.01 -4.90 -3.79
CA LEU A 12 3.46 -4.24 -5.02
C LEU A 12 2.91 -4.94 -6.27
N GLY A 13 3.02 -6.26 -6.33
CA GLY A 13 2.52 -7.06 -7.45
C GLY A 13 0.99 -6.92 -7.60
N PHE A 14 0.26 -6.93 -6.49
CA PHE A 14 -1.19 -6.72 -6.49
C PHE A 14 -1.57 -5.34 -7.06
N GLY A 15 -0.96 -4.27 -6.54
CA GLY A 15 -1.25 -2.91 -7.00
C GLY A 15 -0.96 -2.70 -8.50
N ILE A 16 0.20 -3.18 -8.97
CA ILE A 16 0.56 -3.10 -10.38
C ILE A 16 -0.40 -3.91 -11.24
N THR A 17 -0.77 -5.12 -10.81
CA THR A 17 -1.72 -5.98 -11.55
C THR A 17 -3.11 -5.33 -11.64
N LEU A 18 -3.62 -4.79 -10.52
CA LEU A 18 -4.91 -4.12 -10.45
C LEU A 18 -4.98 -2.92 -11.40
N HIS A 19 -3.93 -2.08 -11.41
CA HIS A 19 -3.87 -0.91 -12.27
C HIS A 19 -3.61 -1.24 -13.74
N THR A 20 -2.87 -2.32 -14.01
CA THR A 20 -2.71 -2.83 -15.38
C THR A 20 -4.06 -3.33 -15.92
N TYR A 21 -4.79 -4.11 -15.14
CA TYR A 21 -6.15 -4.55 -15.49
C TYR A 21 -7.08 -3.35 -15.71
N THR A 22 -7.11 -2.41 -14.76
CA THR A 22 -7.93 -1.19 -14.86
C THR A 22 -7.60 -0.37 -16.10
N ALA A 23 -6.32 -0.21 -16.45
CA ALA A 23 -5.89 0.49 -17.66
C ALA A 23 -6.40 -0.19 -18.95
N THR A 24 -6.47 -1.52 -18.99
CA THR A 24 -7.02 -2.25 -20.15
C THR A 24 -8.54 -2.10 -20.29
N MET A 25 -9.25 -1.80 -19.21
CA MET A 25 -10.70 -1.55 -19.23
C MET A 25 -11.07 -0.13 -19.65
N LEU A 26 -10.12 0.81 -19.62
CA LEU A 26 -10.34 2.19 -20.03
C LEU A 26 -10.28 2.30 -21.56
N ALA A 27 -11.43 2.50 -22.21
CA ALA A 27 -11.52 2.83 -23.63
C ALA A 27 -11.16 4.30 -23.88
N SER A 28 -9.89 4.66 -23.64
CA SER A 28 -9.39 6.04 -23.74
C SER A 28 -7.96 6.08 -24.23
N ASP A 29 -7.60 7.08 -25.04
CA ASP A 29 -6.22 7.34 -25.47
C ASP A 29 -5.28 7.71 -24.30
N PHE A 30 -5.84 8.03 -23.13
CA PHE A 30 -5.09 8.39 -21.93
C PHE A 30 -4.67 7.18 -21.06
N HIS A 31 -4.96 5.94 -21.48
CA HIS A 31 -4.72 4.73 -20.69
C HIS A 31 -3.27 4.59 -20.18
N ALA A 32 -2.26 4.95 -20.99
CA ALA A 32 -0.85 4.88 -20.60
C ALA A 32 -0.48 5.92 -19.53
N GLY A 33 -0.95 7.18 -19.70
CA GLY A 33 -0.73 8.24 -18.72
C GLY A 33 -1.42 7.95 -17.39
N PHE A 34 -2.67 7.45 -17.47
CA PHE A 34 -3.39 6.94 -16.31
C PHE A 34 -2.63 5.80 -15.62
N TRP A 35 -2.14 4.82 -16.37
CA TRP A 35 -1.42 3.69 -15.79
C TRP A 35 -0.17 4.13 -15.03
N VAL A 36 0.68 4.97 -15.63
CA VAL A 36 1.89 5.51 -14.97
C VAL A 36 1.53 6.28 -13.70
N TRP A 37 0.48 7.10 -13.78
CA TRP A 37 -0.01 7.85 -12.64
C TRP A 37 -0.49 6.92 -11.51
N SER A 38 -1.28 5.91 -11.86
CA SER A 38 -1.91 5.00 -10.91
C SER A 38 -0.93 4.05 -10.23
N ILE A 39 0.18 3.67 -10.89
CA ILE A 39 1.23 2.87 -10.25
C ILE A 39 2.18 3.69 -9.36
N SER A 40 2.12 5.03 -9.42
CA SER A 40 3.07 5.90 -8.70
C SER A 40 3.13 5.65 -7.18
N PRO A 41 2.03 5.36 -6.45
CA PRO A 41 2.12 5.02 -5.03
C PRO A 41 2.98 3.77 -4.78
N TYR A 42 2.87 2.77 -5.66
CA TYR A 42 3.61 1.51 -5.55
C TYR A 42 5.08 1.69 -5.91
N LEU A 43 5.40 2.60 -6.84
CA LEU A 43 6.80 2.97 -7.10
C LEU A 43 7.45 3.59 -5.86
N VAL A 44 6.74 4.46 -5.14
CA VAL A 44 7.25 5.04 -3.88
C VAL A 44 7.46 3.95 -2.83
N VAL A 45 6.52 3.01 -2.67
CA VAL A 45 6.67 1.87 -1.74
C VAL A 45 7.87 0.99 -2.13
N ALA A 46 8.08 0.74 -3.43
CA ALA A 46 9.24 -0.01 -3.91
C ALA A 46 10.56 0.72 -3.58
N LEU A 47 10.63 2.04 -3.80
CA LEU A 47 11.79 2.84 -3.43
C LEU A 47 12.05 2.80 -1.92
N MET A 48 11.01 2.94 -1.10
CA MET A 48 11.14 2.82 0.36
C MET A 48 11.63 1.42 0.76
N PHE A 49 11.12 0.37 0.12
CA PHE A 49 11.53 -1.02 0.36
C PHE A 49 13.03 -1.24 0.08
N LEU A 50 13.56 -0.65 -0.98
CA LEU A 50 14.99 -0.73 -1.33
C LEU A 50 15.90 -0.13 -0.25
N THR A 51 15.43 0.86 0.51
CA THR A 51 16.22 1.46 1.61
C THR A 51 16.31 0.58 2.87
N GLY A 52 15.46 -0.44 3.01
CA GLY A 52 15.59 -1.53 3.98
C GLY A 52 15.40 -1.20 5.49
N ARG A 53 15.14 0.05 5.87
CA ARG A 53 15.20 0.50 7.28
C ARG A 53 13.92 0.34 8.11
N LEU A 54 12.72 0.35 7.52
CA LEU A 54 11.45 0.36 8.26
C LEU A 54 10.44 -0.66 7.69
N ARG A 55 10.62 -1.93 8.03
CA ARG A 55 9.93 -3.04 7.33
C ARG A 55 8.41 -3.00 7.45
N LEU A 56 7.87 -2.79 8.66
CA LEU A 56 6.41 -2.71 8.86
C LEU A 56 5.83 -1.38 8.40
N ALA A 57 6.58 -0.28 8.48
CA ALA A 57 6.14 1.01 7.95
C ALA A 57 5.99 0.95 6.42
N VAL A 58 6.96 0.36 5.72
CA VAL A 58 6.87 0.15 4.26
C VAL A 58 5.68 -0.72 3.89
N LEU A 59 5.44 -1.79 4.65
CA LEU A 59 4.28 -2.66 4.42
C LEU A 59 2.96 -1.90 4.61
N GLY A 60 2.83 -1.14 5.69
CA GLY A 60 1.64 -0.33 5.94
C GLY A 60 1.42 0.74 4.87
N ALA A 61 2.50 1.40 4.45
CA ALA A 61 2.51 2.38 3.36
C ALA A 61 2.07 1.77 2.00
N GLY A 62 2.23 0.46 1.80
CA GLY A 62 1.73 -0.24 0.61
C GLY A 62 0.30 -0.79 0.76
N ILE A 63 -0.02 -1.41 1.90
CA ILE A 63 -1.31 -2.10 2.10
C ILE A 63 -2.46 -1.10 2.08
N LEU A 64 -2.32 0.06 2.73
CA LEU A 64 -3.44 0.99 2.86
C LEU A 64 -3.85 1.58 1.49
N PRO A 65 -2.92 2.06 0.63
CA PRO A 65 -3.22 2.37 -0.76
C PRO A 65 -3.83 1.23 -1.56
N ALA A 66 -3.33 -0.01 -1.40
CA ALA A 66 -3.87 -1.17 -2.10
C ALA A 66 -5.34 -1.45 -1.76
N ILE A 67 -5.72 -1.30 -0.48
CA ILE A 67 -7.12 -1.43 -0.05
C ILE A 67 -7.97 -0.33 -0.68
N VAL A 68 -7.50 0.93 -0.65
CA VAL A 68 -8.23 2.07 -1.23
C VAL A 68 -8.42 1.87 -2.73
N ASP A 69 -7.38 1.47 -3.45
CA ASP A 69 -7.46 1.23 -4.89
C ASP A 69 -8.43 0.09 -5.23
N LEU A 70 -8.45 -0.98 -4.43
CA LEU A 70 -9.42 -2.07 -4.61
C LEU A 70 -10.86 -1.57 -4.39
N LEU A 71 -11.09 -0.77 -3.35
CA LEU A 71 -12.40 -0.19 -3.07
C LEU A 71 -12.86 0.77 -4.19
N VAL A 72 -11.94 1.60 -4.69
CA VAL A 72 -12.23 2.51 -5.81
C VAL A 72 -12.51 1.72 -7.08
N HIS A 73 -11.71 0.70 -7.41
CA HIS A 73 -11.96 -0.17 -8.54
C HIS A 73 -13.36 -0.83 -8.45
N PHE A 74 -13.69 -1.39 -7.29
CA PHE A 74 -15.02 -1.98 -7.07
C PHE A 74 -16.14 -0.95 -7.21
N ALA A 75 -15.99 0.23 -6.59
CA ALA A 75 -16.98 1.30 -6.65
C ALA A 75 -17.21 1.82 -8.07
N VAL A 76 -16.18 1.84 -8.93
CA VAL A 76 -16.31 2.35 -10.30
C VAL A 76 -16.81 1.30 -11.28
N PHE A 77 -16.33 0.05 -11.19
CA PHE A 77 -16.66 -0.98 -12.18
C PHE A 77 -17.82 -1.89 -11.80
N HIS A 78 -18.15 -2.01 -10.51
CA HIS A 78 -19.18 -2.94 -10.04
C HIS A 78 -20.39 -2.23 -9.41
N ALA A 79 -20.18 -1.09 -8.74
CA ALA A 79 -21.25 -0.36 -8.06
C ALA A 79 -21.20 1.17 -8.32
N PRO A 80 -21.21 1.63 -9.59
CA PRO A 80 -21.06 3.05 -9.91
C PRO A 80 -22.24 3.88 -9.37
N GLN A 81 -21.95 4.86 -8.51
CA GLN A 81 -22.95 5.75 -7.90
C GLN A 81 -23.16 7.10 -8.64
N GLY A 82 -22.80 7.16 -9.92
CA GLY A 82 -23.01 8.35 -10.75
C GLY A 82 -21.90 8.56 -11.78
N SER A 83 -22.05 9.60 -12.61
CA SER A 83 -21.06 9.98 -13.63
C SER A 83 -19.72 10.46 -13.05
N THR A 84 -19.69 10.83 -11.77
CA THR A 84 -18.47 11.23 -11.05
C THR A 84 -17.68 10.05 -10.50
N ALA A 85 -18.17 8.82 -10.59
CA ALA A 85 -17.46 7.64 -10.09
C ALA A 85 -16.06 7.51 -10.72
N ALA A 86 -15.94 7.78 -12.02
CA ALA A 86 -14.66 7.73 -12.73
C ALA A 86 -13.62 8.75 -12.23
N LEU A 87 -14.05 9.87 -11.62
CA LEU A 87 -13.12 10.81 -10.99
C LEU A 87 -12.39 10.16 -9.81
N GLY A 88 -13.02 9.17 -9.17
CA GLY A 88 -12.39 8.36 -8.12
C GLY A 88 -11.14 7.64 -8.62
N LEU A 89 -11.15 7.08 -9.84
CA LEU A 89 -9.98 6.42 -10.43
C LEU A 89 -8.80 7.38 -10.61
N VAL A 90 -9.06 8.60 -11.08
CA VAL A 90 -8.02 9.59 -11.36
C VAL A 90 -7.49 10.22 -10.08
N ALA A 91 -8.35 10.44 -9.09
CA ALA A 91 -7.99 11.07 -7.82
C ALA A 91 -7.38 10.10 -6.80
N ALA A 92 -7.67 8.79 -6.88
CA ALA A 92 -7.19 7.80 -5.91
C ALA A 92 -5.66 7.79 -5.74
N PRO A 93 -4.83 7.83 -6.81
CA PRO A 93 -3.37 7.85 -6.65
C PRO A 93 -2.88 9.10 -5.90
N LEU A 94 -3.53 10.25 -6.10
CA LEU A 94 -3.24 11.48 -5.34
C LEU A 94 -3.51 11.24 -3.85
N TRP A 95 -4.72 10.80 -3.50
CA TRP A 95 -5.10 10.54 -2.11
C TRP A 95 -4.24 9.46 -1.46
N ASN A 96 -3.82 8.47 -2.23
CA ASN A 96 -2.89 7.46 -1.77
C ASN A 96 -1.53 8.06 -1.40
N LEU A 97 -0.95 8.90 -2.26
CA LEU A 97 0.34 9.54 -1.98
C LEU A 97 0.28 10.51 -0.80
N VAL A 98 -0.77 11.34 -0.71
CA VAL A 98 -0.82 12.44 0.27
C VAL A 98 -1.37 12.03 1.63
N LEU A 99 -2.24 11.01 1.68
CA LEU A 99 -2.98 10.65 2.90
C LEU A 99 -2.79 9.19 3.29
N PHE A 100 -3.20 8.25 2.44
CA PHE A 100 -3.29 6.84 2.85
C PHE A 100 -1.92 6.17 3.00
N MET A 101 -0.95 6.48 2.14
CA MET A 101 0.41 5.97 2.28
C MET A 101 1.10 6.52 3.54
N PRO A 102 1.12 7.83 3.82
CA PRO A 102 1.64 8.35 5.10
C PRO A 102 0.94 7.73 6.31
N LEU A 103 -0.39 7.64 6.29
CA LEU A 103 -1.17 7.06 7.38
C LEU A 103 -0.82 5.59 7.61
N GLY A 104 -0.79 4.79 6.54
CA GLY A 104 -0.39 3.39 6.60
C GLY A 104 1.05 3.21 7.09
N GLY A 105 1.96 4.08 6.66
CA GLY A 105 3.34 4.11 7.12
C GLY A 105 3.47 4.40 8.62
N VAL A 106 2.73 5.39 9.13
CA VAL A 106 2.69 5.72 10.56
C VAL A 106 2.14 4.54 11.37
N LEU A 107 1.04 3.93 10.93
CA LEU A 107 0.46 2.75 11.59
C LEU A 107 1.45 1.58 11.63
N GLY A 108 2.09 1.28 10.49
CA GLY A 108 3.09 0.22 10.40
C GLY A 108 4.31 0.47 11.29
N TRP A 109 4.77 1.72 11.38
CA TRP A 109 5.84 2.13 12.28
C TRP A 109 5.46 2.02 13.77
N LEU A 110 4.24 2.42 14.14
CA LEU A 110 3.73 2.26 15.51
C LEU A 110 3.69 0.79 15.92
N LEU A 111 3.30 -0.11 15.00
CA LEU A 111 3.32 -1.55 15.22
C LEU A 111 4.76 -2.06 15.41
N ASP A 112 5.70 -1.62 14.57
CA ASP A 112 7.12 -1.99 14.68
C ASP A 112 7.70 -1.65 16.06
N ARG A 113 7.37 -0.45 16.57
CA ARG A 113 7.78 -0.03 17.92
C ARG A 113 7.20 -0.90 19.02
N ARG A 114 5.95 -1.36 18.88
CA ARG A 114 5.32 -2.24 19.86
C ARG A 114 5.93 -3.64 19.83
N VAL A 115 6.17 -4.20 18.64
CA VAL A 115 6.77 -5.52 18.47
C VAL A 115 8.19 -5.57 19.04
N LEU A 116 9.02 -4.56 18.75
CA LEU A 116 10.39 -4.47 19.27
C LEU A 116 10.44 -4.35 20.79
N ARG A 117 9.53 -3.56 21.39
CA ARG A 117 9.41 -3.44 22.86
C ARG A 117 8.98 -4.74 23.53
N SER A 118 8.01 -5.46 22.95
CA SER A 118 7.56 -6.74 23.49
C SER A 118 8.66 -7.81 23.45
N GLY A 119 9.48 -7.84 22.39
CA GLY A 119 10.61 -8.76 22.29
C GLY A 119 11.66 -8.53 23.38
N ALA A 120 12.03 -7.27 23.63
CA ALA A 120 13.01 -6.92 24.65
C ALA A 120 12.56 -7.33 26.07
N ASN A 121 11.29 -7.14 26.40
CA ASN A 121 10.74 -7.52 27.71
C ASN A 121 10.74 -9.04 27.94
N HIS A 122 10.58 -9.83 26.88
CA HIS A 122 10.60 -11.30 26.99
C HIS A 122 12.00 -11.85 27.27
N THR A 123 13.05 -11.27 26.69
CA THR A 123 14.44 -11.67 26.95
C THR A 123 14.85 -11.43 28.41
N LEU A 124 14.52 -10.25 28.95
CA LEU A 124 14.80 -9.90 30.35
C LEU A 124 14.09 -10.82 31.35
N SER A 125 12.88 -11.27 31.03
CA SER A 125 12.13 -12.24 31.85
C SER A 125 12.78 -13.62 31.90
N GLN A 126 13.43 -14.06 30.82
CA GLN A 126 14.12 -15.35 30.79
C GLN A 126 15.46 -15.32 31.52
N GLU A 127 16.21 -14.21 31.46
CA GLU A 127 17.45 -14.04 32.23
C GLU A 127 17.20 -13.88 33.73
N ALA A 128 16.02 -13.41 34.13
CA ALA A 128 15.65 -13.19 35.53
C ALA A 128 15.11 -14.45 36.25
N LYS A 129 14.98 -15.61 35.57
CA LYS A 129 14.63 -16.87 36.24
C LYS A 129 15.90 -17.55 36.79
N PRO A 130 16.05 -17.70 38.11
CA PRO A 130 17.19 -18.35 38.74
C PRO A 130 17.21 -19.87 38.49
#